data_AF-A0A847ITF8-F1
#
_entry.id   AF-A0A847ITF8-F1
#
_cell.length_a   1.000
_cell.length_b   1.000
_cell.length_c   1.000
_cell.angle_alpha   90.00
_cell.angle_beta   90.00
_cell.angle_gamma   90.00
#
_symmetry.space_group_name_H-M   'P 1'
#
loop_
_entity.id
_entity.type
_entity.pdbx_description
1 polymer ?
#
loop_
_entity_poly.entity_id
_entity_poly.type
_entity_poly.pdbx_seq_one_letter_code
_entity_poly.pdbx_strand_id
1 'polypeptide(L)'
;MIKPKEHLTSLKNPKIQNMVSLHKSRESREKGVFLIEGVRELEKAVKAGYHLTSLFYCPELISIEYLKIFSGKTTEVYTITKEVFQRITYRGNNGGLIATAKRKEHHIIGLQLNKNPL
;
A
#
# COMPACT_ATOMS: atom_id res chain seq x y z
N MET A 1 3.23 -14.70 13.30
CA MET A 1 4.42 -14.18 12.58
C MET A 1 3.98 -13.83 11.15
N ILE A 2 4.22 -12.61 10.67
CA ILE A 2 3.91 -12.26 9.28
C ILE A 2 4.93 -12.98 8.40
N LYS A 3 4.46 -13.88 7.52
CA LYS A 3 5.31 -14.60 6.58
C LYS A 3 4.98 -14.12 5.17
N PRO A 4 5.96 -13.54 4.44
CA PRO A 4 5.76 -13.23 3.03
C PRO A 4 5.39 -14.49 2.24
N LYS A 5 4.41 -14.38 1.36
CA LYS A 5 3.94 -15.48 0.50
C LYS A 5 4.97 -15.83 -0.58
N GLU A 6 5.58 -14.81 -1.17
CA GLU A 6 6.47 -14.96 -2.33
C GLU A 6 7.51 -13.82 -2.36
N HIS A 7 8.63 -14.06 -3.04
CA HIS A 7 9.64 -13.07 -3.37
C HIS A 7 9.55 -12.71 -4.86
N LEU A 8 9.10 -11.49 -5.17
CA LEU A 8 8.88 -11.03 -6.53
C LEU A 8 10.08 -10.19 -7.02
N THR A 9 10.76 -10.69 -8.04
CA THR A 9 11.98 -10.10 -8.58
C THR A 9 11.79 -9.51 -9.98
N SER A 10 10.80 -10.00 -10.74
CA SER A 10 10.63 -9.68 -12.16
C SER A 10 9.63 -8.54 -12.38
N LEU A 11 10.05 -7.48 -13.09
CA LEU A 11 9.15 -6.41 -13.53
C LEU A 11 8.02 -6.88 -14.47
N LYS A 12 8.18 -8.05 -15.10
CA LYS A 12 7.15 -8.67 -15.95
C LYS A 12 6.12 -9.46 -15.13
N ASN A 13 6.29 -9.62 -13.82
CA ASN A 13 5.31 -10.29 -12.99
C ASN A 13 3.95 -9.54 -13.06
N PRO A 14 2.83 -10.24 -13.30
CA PRO A 14 1.52 -9.60 -13.43
C PRO A 14 1.12 -8.75 -12.22
N LYS A 15 1.51 -9.14 -10.99
CA LYS A 15 1.23 -8.34 -9.78
C LYS A 15 1.97 -7.01 -9.81
N ILE A 16 3.25 -7.02 -10.20
CA ILE A 16 4.08 -5.82 -10.30
C ILE A 16 3.55 -4.91 -11.41
N GLN A 17 3.26 -5.46 -12.58
CA GLN A 17 2.66 -4.69 -13.68
C GLN A 17 1.32 -4.05 -13.28
N ASN A 18 0.48 -4.81 -12.58
CA ASN A 18 -0.78 -4.30 -12.03
C ASN A 18 -0.55 -3.16 -11.04
N MET A 19 0.45 -3.23 -10.17
CA MET A 19 0.75 -2.13 -9.25
C MET A 19 1.19 -0.88 -9.99
N VAL A 20 2.12 -0.99 -10.94
CA VAL A 20 2.56 0.15 -11.76
C VAL A 20 1.38 0.81 -12.49
N SER A 21 0.41 0.01 -12.90
CA SER A 21 -0.78 0.49 -13.59
C SER A 21 -1.70 1.35 -12.70
N LEU A 22 -1.69 1.12 -11.38
CA LEU A 22 -2.50 1.87 -10.39
C LEU A 22 -2.07 3.33 -10.21
N HIS A 23 -0.91 3.75 -10.72
CA HIS A 23 -0.56 5.17 -10.79
C HIS A 23 -1.49 5.96 -11.69
N LYS A 24 -2.11 5.31 -12.67
CA LYS A 24 -3.10 5.95 -13.52
C LYS A 24 -4.42 6.04 -12.75
N SER A 25 -4.88 7.27 -12.54
CA SER A 25 -6.11 7.55 -11.78
C SER A 25 -7.30 6.72 -12.29
N ARG A 26 -7.47 6.58 -13.61
CA ARG A 26 -8.54 5.77 -14.21
C ARG A 26 -8.48 4.32 -13.77
N GLU A 27 -7.33 3.67 -13.94
CA GLU A 27 -7.16 2.26 -13.57
C GLU A 27 -7.36 2.03 -12.07
N SER A 28 -6.87 2.95 -11.21
CA SER A 28 -7.08 2.85 -9.76
C SER A 28 -8.56 3.00 -9.35
N ARG A 29 -9.34 3.80 -10.09
CA ARG A 29 -10.77 4.01 -9.83
C ARG A 29 -11.57 2.78 -10.29
N GLU A 30 -11.32 2.30 -11.51
CA GLU A 30 -11.97 1.10 -12.06
C GLU A 30 -11.70 -0.14 -11.19
N LYS A 31 -10.48 -0.28 -10.67
CA LYS A 31 -10.11 -1.39 -9.77
C LYS A 31 -10.52 -1.17 -8.31
N GLY A 32 -11.01 0.02 -7.94
CA GLY A 32 -11.39 0.35 -6.56
C GLY A 32 -10.24 0.30 -5.54
N VAL A 33 -8.99 0.36 -5.98
CA VAL A 33 -7.80 0.29 -5.12
C VAL A 33 -6.76 1.35 -5.50
N PHE A 34 -5.91 1.73 -4.56
CA PHE A 34 -4.84 2.69 -4.78
C PHE A 34 -3.56 2.29 -4.03
N LEU A 35 -2.43 2.84 -4.47
CA LEU A 35 -1.13 2.61 -3.84
C LEU A 35 -0.92 3.57 -2.66
N ILE A 36 -0.28 3.05 -1.61
CA ILE A 36 0.20 3.81 -0.46
C ILE A 36 1.67 3.47 -0.28
N GLU A 37 2.53 4.47 -0.31
CA GLU A 37 3.98 4.33 -0.22
C GLU A 37 4.47 4.89 1.12
N GLY A 38 5.30 4.13 1.83
CA GLY A 38 5.95 4.57 3.07
C GLY A 38 5.24 4.16 4.37
N VAL A 39 6.03 3.93 5.41
CA VAL A 39 5.56 3.47 6.73
C VAL A 39 4.55 4.44 7.34
N ARG A 40 4.86 5.76 7.35
CA ARG A 40 4.04 6.79 8.01
C ARG A 40 2.67 6.91 7.35
N GLU A 41 2.62 6.86 6.03
CA GLU A 41 1.40 6.94 5.23
C GLU A 41 0.54 5.68 5.43
N LEU A 42 1.17 4.50 5.47
CA LEU A 42 0.49 3.24 5.76
C LEU A 42 -0.12 3.23 7.17
N GLU A 43 0.61 3.71 8.18
CA GLU A 43 0.10 3.86 9.54
C GLU A 43 -1.13 4.77 9.59
N LYS A 44 -1.06 5.94 8.93
CA LYS A 44 -2.19 6.86 8.84
C LYS A 44 -3.39 6.22 8.17
N ALA A 45 -3.19 5.48 7.09
CA ALA A 45 -4.27 4.79 6.38
C ALA A 45 -4.95 3.75 7.27
N VAL A 46 -4.17 2.93 7.98
CA VAL A 46 -4.72 1.94 8.93
C VAL A 46 -5.46 2.61 10.08
N LYS A 47 -4.93 3.71 10.64
CA LYS A 47 -5.62 4.49 11.69
C LYS A 47 -6.92 5.11 11.19
N ALA A 48 -6.96 5.55 9.92
CA ALA A 48 -8.18 6.00 9.25
C ALA A 48 -9.09 4.82 8.80
N GLY A 49 -8.77 3.59 9.19
CA GLY A 49 -9.58 2.40 8.96
C GLY A 49 -9.59 1.91 7.51
N TYR A 50 -8.59 2.25 6.69
CA TYR A 50 -8.46 1.68 5.36
C TYR A 50 -8.06 0.20 5.44
N HIS A 51 -8.62 -0.60 4.54
CA HIS A 51 -8.26 -2.01 4.41
C HIS A 51 -7.13 -2.17 3.39
N LEU A 52 -5.99 -2.67 3.86
CA LEU A 52 -4.85 -2.95 3.00
C LEU A 52 -5.04 -4.34 2.36
N THR A 53 -5.11 -4.38 1.03
CA THR A 53 -5.31 -5.62 0.28
C THR A 53 -4.02 -6.41 0.11
N SER A 54 -2.89 -5.74 -0.10
CA SER A 54 -1.58 -6.38 -0.16
C SER A 54 -0.49 -5.42 0.30
N LEU A 55 0.57 -5.97 0.90
CA LEU A 55 1.74 -5.26 1.39
C LEU A 55 2.99 -5.84 0.71
N PHE A 56 3.83 -4.97 0.18
CA PHE A 56 5.06 -5.30 -0.50
C PHE A 56 6.21 -4.66 0.26
N TYR A 57 7.22 -5.46 0.55
CA TYR A 57 8.31 -5.12 1.44
C TYR A 57 9.65 -5.38 0.75
N CYS A 58 10.52 -4.38 0.76
CA CYS A 58 11.88 -4.52 0.24
C CYS A 58 12.87 -4.74 1.40
N PRO A 59 13.40 -5.96 1.59
CA PRO A 59 14.30 -6.26 2.70
C PRO A 59 15.63 -5.52 2.66
N GLU A 60 16.03 -5.04 1.48
CA GLU A 60 17.24 -4.22 1.31
C GLU A 60 17.06 -2.79 1.84
N LEU A 61 15.82 -2.32 2.03
CA LEU A 61 15.53 -0.92 2.39
C LEU A 61 14.93 -0.76 3.78
N ILE A 62 14.31 -1.82 4.33
CA ILE A 62 13.68 -1.76 5.65
C ILE A 62 13.72 -3.12 6.35
N SER A 63 13.68 -3.13 7.67
CA SER A 63 13.59 -4.35 8.47
C SER A 63 12.17 -4.92 8.46
N ILE A 64 12.05 -6.25 8.48
CA ILE A 64 10.78 -6.98 8.55
C ILE A 64 9.97 -6.62 9.81
N GLU A 65 10.62 -6.08 10.85
CA GLU A 65 9.95 -5.69 12.09
C GLU A 65 8.89 -4.60 11.90
N TYR A 66 9.09 -3.72 10.90
CA TYR A 66 8.10 -2.70 10.55
C TYR A 66 6.80 -3.30 10.01
N LEU A 67 6.80 -4.54 9.53
CA LEU A 67 5.58 -5.22 9.11
C LEU A 67 4.67 -5.54 10.31
N LYS A 68 5.21 -5.70 11.53
CA LYS A 68 4.44 -6.07 12.73
C LYS A 68 3.31 -5.08 12.99
N ILE A 69 3.50 -3.81 12.66
CA ILE A 69 2.52 -2.72 12.76
C ILE A 69 1.24 -3.02 11.97
N PHE A 70 1.39 -3.74 10.85
CA PHE A 70 0.31 -4.04 9.90
C PHE A 70 -0.23 -5.47 10.06
N SER A 71 0.21 -6.21 11.08
CA SER A 71 -0.26 -7.57 11.36
C SER A 71 -1.78 -7.61 11.54
N GLY A 72 -2.46 -8.48 10.80
CA GLY A 72 -3.93 -8.60 10.83
C GLY A 72 -4.69 -7.44 10.17
N LYS A 73 -4.00 -6.48 9.56
CA LYS A 73 -4.59 -5.35 8.80
C LYS A 73 -4.42 -5.49 7.28
N THR A 74 -3.60 -6.45 6.86
CA THR A 74 -3.29 -6.76 5.47
C THR A 74 -3.66 -8.19 5.12
N THR A 75 -4.16 -8.42 3.91
CA THR A 75 -4.54 -9.77 3.45
C THR A 75 -3.35 -10.57 2.94
N GLU A 76 -2.38 -9.92 2.28
CA GLU A 76 -1.27 -10.60 1.64
C GLU A 76 0.04 -9.82 1.80
N VAL A 77 1.14 -10.52 2.05
CA VAL A 77 2.47 -9.92 2.18
C VAL A 77 3.41 -10.55 1.17
N TYR A 78 4.18 -9.72 0.48
CA TYR A 78 5.18 -10.11 -0.52
C TYR A 78 6.50 -9.42 -0.23
N THR A 79 7.60 -10.09 -0.55
CA THR A 79 8.92 -9.44 -0.59
C THR A 79 9.25 -9.07 -2.03
N ILE A 80 9.96 -7.96 -2.23
CA ILE A 80 10.34 -7.47 -3.55
C ILE A 80 11.80 -6.99 -3.57
N THR A 81 12.44 -7.05 -4.73
CA THR A 81 13.79 -6.48 -4.89
C THR A 81 13.74 -4.95 -4.86
N LYS A 82 14.90 -4.33 -4.63
CA LYS A 82 15.06 -2.87 -4.74
C LYS A 82 14.68 -2.34 -6.12
N GLU A 83 15.01 -3.05 -7.20
CA GLU A 83 14.63 -2.68 -8.57
C GLU A 83 13.10 -2.63 -8.76
N VAL A 84 12.40 -3.67 -8.30
CA VAL A 84 10.93 -3.71 -8.33
C VAL A 84 10.34 -2.57 -7.51
N PHE A 85 10.87 -2.34 -6.30
CA PHE A 85 10.41 -1.25 -5.44
C PHE A 85 10.52 0.10 -6.15
N GLN A 86 11.69 0.41 -6.72
CA GLN A 86 11.94 1.65 -7.44
C GLN A 86 11.02 1.81 -8.65
N ARG A 87 10.72 0.73 -9.38
CA ARG A 87 9.82 0.76 -10.53
C ARG A 87 8.38 1.10 -10.14
N ILE A 88 7.96 0.68 -8.94
CA ILE A 88 6.61 0.90 -8.41
C ILE A 88 6.51 2.27 -7.75
N THR A 89 7.51 2.77 -7.02
CA THR A 89 7.37 4.05 -6.31
C THR A 89 7.37 5.27 -7.23
N TYR A 90 6.58 6.29 -6.91
CA TYR A 90 6.61 7.56 -7.64
C TYR A 90 7.81 8.45 -7.26
N ARG A 91 8.21 8.46 -5.98
CA ARG A 91 9.29 9.34 -5.45
C ARG A 91 10.63 8.63 -5.24
N GLY A 92 10.76 7.38 -5.69
CA GLY A 92 11.99 6.60 -5.58
C GLY A 92 12.24 5.99 -4.19
N ASN A 93 13.51 5.66 -3.95
CA ASN A 93 14.05 4.60 -3.08
C ASN A 93 13.82 4.73 -1.55
N ASN A 94 12.86 5.52 -1.09
CA ASN A 94 12.63 5.78 0.34
C ASN A 94 11.42 5.00 0.87
N GLY A 95 11.56 4.43 2.08
CA GLY A 95 10.44 3.90 2.87
C GLY A 95 10.25 2.38 2.83
N GLY A 96 10.77 1.66 1.84
CA GLY A 96 10.86 0.19 1.80
C GLY A 96 9.54 -0.61 1.87
N LEU A 97 8.39 0.07 2.02
CA LEU A 97 7.04 -0.50 2.06
C LEU A 97 6.11 0.18 1.05
N ILE A 98 5.31 -0.63 0.39
CA ILE A 98 4.22 -0.21 -0.49
C ILE A 98 3.03 -1.10 -0.21
N ALA A 99 1.83 -0.55 -0.12
CA ALA A 99 0.62 -1.35 -0.08
C ALA A 99 -0.37 -0.94 -1.16
N THR A 100 -1.26 -1.86 -1.49
CA THR A 100 -2.53 -1.53 -2.12
C THR A 100 -3.61 -1.45 -1.04
N ALA A 101 -4.52 -0.48 -1.16
CA ALA A 101 -5.63 -0.33 -0.23
C ALA A 101 -6.96 -0.14 -0.99
N LYS A 102 -8.06 -0.64 -0.43
CA LYS A 102 -9.41 -0.37 -0.96
C LYS A 102 -9.75 1.10 -0.83
N ARG A 103 -10.31 1.68 -1.90
CA ARG A 103 -10.89 3.01 -1.84
C ARG A 103 -12.12 2.99 -0.92
N LYS A 104 -12.31 4.08 -0.19
CA LYS A 104 -13.54 4.40 0.52
C LYS A 104 -14.24 5.53 -0.21
N GLU A 105 -15.56 5.42 -0.33
CA GLU A 105 -16.37 6.54 -0.77
C GLU A 105 -16.57 7.49 0.41
N HIS A 106 -16.34 8.77 0.18
CA HIS A 106 -16.57 9.83 1.16
C HIS A 106 -17.62 10.77 0.56
N HIS A 107 -18.89 10.47 0.84
CA HIS A 107 -20.01 11.29 0.38
C HIS A 107 -20.27 12.42 1.37
N ILE A 108 -20.52 13.62 0.86
CA ILE A 108 -20.81 14.79 1.70
C ILE A 108 -22.12 14.64 2.48
N ILE A 109 -23.09 13.91 1.92
CA ILE A 109 -24.42 13.67 2.50
C ILE A 109 -24.33 12.98 3.87
N GLY A 110 -23.27 12.21 4.12
CA GLY A 110 -23.05 11.50 5.39
C GLY A 110 -22.10 12.21 6.36
N LEU A 111 -21.65 13.44 6.05
CA LEU A 111 -20.66 14.14 6.87
C LEU A 111 -21.28 14.59 8.20
N GLN A 112 -20.85 13.96 9.29
CA GLN A 112 -21.19 14.39 10.65
C GLN A 112 -20.15 15.41 11.12
N LEU A 113 -20.60 16.64 11.40
CA LEU A 113 -19.74 17.70 11.92
C LEU A 113 -19.86 17.79 13.45
N ASN A 114 -18.75 18.06 14.10
CA ASN A 114 -18.71 18.31 15.54
C ASN A 114 -19.29 19.71 15.83
N LYS A 115 -19.65 20.00 17.09
CA LYS A 115 -20.25 21.30 17.48
C LYS A 115 -19.44 22.54 17.06
N ASN A 116 -18.11 22.46 17.03
CA ASN A 116 -17.21 23.51 16.54
C ASN A 116 -16.24 22.91 15.50
N PRO A 117 -16.57 22.95 14.20
CA PRO A 117 -15.82 22.25 13.17
C PRO A 117 -14.60 23.03 12.60
N LEU A 118 -14.08 24.03 13.31
CA LEU A 118 -12.97 24.89 12.88
C LEU A 118 -11.99 25.14 14.04
#